data_AF-A0A956WZC0-F1
#
_entry.id   AF-A0A956WZC0-F1
#
_cell.length_a   1.000
_cell.length_b   1.000
_cell.length_c   1.000
_cell.angle_alpha   90.00
_cell.angle_beta   90.00
_cell.angle_gamma   90.00
#
_symmetry.space_group_name_H-M   'P 1'
#
loop_
_entity.id
_entity.type
_entity.pdbx_description
1 polymer ?
#
loop_
_entity_poly.entity_id
_entity_poly.type
_entity_poly.pdbx_seq_one_letter_code
_entity_poly.pdbx_strand_id
1 'polypeptide(L)'
;HTDCGAVQALDVSLDQQMTPNLATWLEILRPAKTSVDARHSFDDPYLRHVAIVEQGVLMQLRNLETYPLVQRALEQQTVQLHGWVYSLETGRLSYYDADVGQFVPEDAG
;
A
#
# COMPACT_ATOMS: atom_id res chain seq x y z
N HIS A 1 -6.33 0.74 -2.93
CA HIS A 1 -7.55 -0.02 -3.28
C HIS A 1 -7.14 -1.30 -4.03
N THR A 2 -7.96 -2.35 -4.00
CA THR A 2 -7.72 -3.57 -4.81
C THR A 2 -7.85 -3.26 -6.30
N ASP A 3 -7.33 -4.12 -7.18
CA ASP A 3 -7.24 -3.86 -8.64
C ASP A 3 -6.56 -2.53 -8.99
N CYS A 4 -5.52 -2.17 -8.24
CA CYS A 4 -4.75 -0.97 -8.50
C CYS A 4 -3.90 -1.13 -9.76
N GLY A 5 -4.18 -0.32 -10.79
CA GLY A 5 -3.42 -0.31 -12.04
C GLY A 5 -1.92 -0.02 -11.86
N ALA A 6 -1.55 0.76 -10.84
CA ALA A 6 -0.13 0.99 -10.51
C ALA A 6 0.56 -0.30 -10.02
N VAL A 7 -0.12 -1.09 -9.18
CA VAL A 7 0.41 -2.38 -8.69
C VAL A 7 0.48 -3.40 -9.82
N GLN A 8 -0.55 -3.46 -10.67
CA GLN A 8 -0.52 -4.32 -11.86
C GLN A 8 0.62 -3.93 -12.81
N ALA A 9 0.87 -2.63 -12.99
CA ALA A 9 1.97 -2.13 -13.81
C ALA A 9 3.37 -2.47 -13.27
N LEU A 10 3.51 -2.93 -12.01
CA LEU A 10 4.79 -3.41 -11.50
C LEU A 10 5.21 -4.77 -12.08
N ASP A 11 4.25 -5.53 -12.63
CA ASP A 11 4.52 -6.84 -13.23
C ASP A 11 4.69 -6.75 -14.76
N VAL A 12 4.51 -5.57 -15.36
CA VAL A 12 4.72 -5.34 -16.79
C VAL A 12 6.02 -4.59 -17.08
N SER A 13 6.64 -4.90 -18.20
CA SER A 13 7.77 -4.13 -18.71
C SER A 13 7.23 -2.87 -19.40
N LEU A 14 7.30 -1.73 -18.70
CA LEU A 14 6.98 -0.43 -19.29
C LEU A 14 8.08 0.03 -20.25
N ASP A 15 7.66 0.62 -21.38
CA ASP A 15 8.57 1.35 -22.25
C ASP A 15 9.00 2.65 -21.57
N GLN A 16 10.23 2.68 -21.07
CA GLN A 16 10.80 3.83 -20.37
C GLN A 16 11.02 5.03 -21.27
N GLN A 17 11.15 4.85 -22.60
CA GLN A 17 11.29 5.97 -23.53
C GLN A 17 9.94 6.67 -23.74
N MET A 18 8.86 5.89 -23.80
CA MET A 18 7.50 6.41 -23.99
C MET A 18 6.85 6.88 -22.68
N THR A 19 7.19 6.25 -21.54
CA THR A 19 6.55 6.50 -20.24
C THR A 19 7.54 6.77 -19.09
N PRO A 20 8.54 7.65 -19.25
CA PRO A 20 9.63 7.82 -18.27
C PRO A 20 9.14 8.28 -16.89
N ASN A 21 8.17 9.19 -16.85
CA ASN A 21 7.61 9.71 -15.61
C ASN A 21 6.82 8.64 -14.85
N LEU A 22 6.06 7.80 -15.56
CA LEU A 22 5.32 6.71 -14.95
C LEU A 22 6.26 5.65 -14.40
N ALA A 23 7.28 5.25 -15.18
CA ALA A 23 8.29 4.30 -14.75
C ALA A 23 9.01 4.78 -13.48
N THR A 24 9.39 6.07 -13.43
CA THR A 24 10.01 6.69 -12.25
C THR A 24 9.06 6.72 -11.06
N TRP A 25 7.80 7.09 -11.28
CA TRP A 25 6.82 7.18 -10.20
C TRP A 25 6.51 5.80 -9.57
N LEU A 26 6.50 4.74 -10.36
CA LEU A 26 6.30 3.37 -9.86
C LEU A 26 7.43 2.85 -8.96
N GLU A 27 8.63 3.46 -8.99
CA GLU A 27 9.70 3.13 -8.05
C GLU A 27 9.29 3.33 -6.59
N ILE A 28 8.33 4.23 -6.32
CA ILE A 28 7.78 4.46 -4.98
C ILE A 28 7.12 3.18 -4.43
N LEU A 29 6.54 2.34 -5.29
CA LEU A 29 5.84 1.11 -4.91
C LEU A 29 6.70 -0.16 -5.04
N ARG A 30 7.85 -0.11 -5.73
CA ARG A 30 8.72 -1.30 -5.86
C ARG A 30 9.17 -1.90 -4.52
N PRO A 31 9.52 -1.13 -3.48
CA PRO A 31 9.86 -1.70 -2.18
C PRO A 31 8.73 -2.55 -1.59
N ALA A 32 7.46 -2.18 -1.80
CA ALA A 32 6.32 -2.96 -1.33
C ALA A 32 6.24 -4.31 -2.05
N LYS A 33 6.36 -4.30 -3.38
CA LYS A 33 6.45 -5.54 -4.19
C LYS A 33 7.58 -6.44 -3.73
N THR A 34 8.81 -5.91 -3.63
CA THR A 34 9.97 -6.67 -3.17
C THR A 34 9.76 -7.27 -1.79
N SER A 35 9.18 -6.50 -0.85
CA SER A 35 8.89 -6.98 0.50
C SER A 35 7.86 -8.09 0.53
N VAL A 36 6.84 -8.06 -0.32
CA VAL A 36 5.78 -9.09 -0.38
C VAL A 36 6.34 -10.35 -1.03
N ASP A 37 7.02 -10.21 -2.17
CA ASP A 37 7.59 -11.32 -2.94
C ASP A 37 8.67 -12.09 -2.16
N ALA A 38 9.38 -11.42 -1.24
CA ALA A 38 10.40 -12.03 -0.40
C ALA A 38 9.83 -12.85 0.78
N ARG A 39 8.60 -12.58 1.22
CA ARG A 39 8.02 -13.17 2.45
C ARG A 39 7.06 -14.32 2.17
N HIS A 40 6.40 -14.31 1.02
CA HIS A 40 5.32 -15.22 0.71
C HIS A 40 5.38 -15.65 -0.75
N SER A 41 5.02 -16.91 -1.00
CA SER A 41 4.64 -17.38 -2.32
C SER A 41 3.12 -17.32 -2.45
N PHE A 42 2.63 -16.83 -3.59
CA PHE A 42 1.21 -16.71 -3.87
C PHE A 42 0.90 -17.51 -5.13
N ASP A 43 -0.09 -18.41 -5.03
CA ASP A 43 -0.60 -19.13 -6.20
C ASP A 43 -1.57 -18.27 -7.03
N ASP A 44 -2.20 -17.29 -6.39
CA ASP A 44 -3.10 -16.33 -7.02
C ASP A 44 -2.43 -14.94 -7.16
N PRO A 45 -2.21 -14.45 -8.39
CA PRO A 45 -1.70 -13.10 -8.65
C PRO A 45 -2.56 -12.00 -8.01
N TYR A 46 -3.87 -12.18 -7.89
CA TYR A 46 -4.75 -11.20 -7.28
C TYR A 46 -4.43 -11.04 -5.78
N LEU A 47 -4.33 -12.15 -5.03
CA LEU A 47 -3.97 -12.10 -3.61
C LEU A 47 -2.59 -11.47 -3.39
N ARG A 48 -1.66 -11.74 -4.29
CA ARG A 48 -0.35 -11.07 -4.29
C ARG A 48 -0.48 -9.57 -4.49
N HIS A 49 -1.29 -9.11 -5.45
CA HIS A 49 -1.53 -7.67 -5.68
C HIS A 49 -2.20 -7.00 -4.48
N VAL A 50 -3.17 -7.66 -3.85
CA VAL A 50 -3.81 -7.18 -2.61
C VAL A 50 -2.74 -6.97 -1.53
N ALA A 51 -1.87 -7.96 -1.30
CA ALA A 51 -0.78 -7.84 -0.33
C ALA A 51 0.19 -6.69 -0.66
N ILE A 52 0.47 -6.44 -1.95
CA ILE A 52 1.32 -5.31 -2.38
C ILE A 52 0.62 -3.97 -2.12
N VAL A 53 -0.69 -3.87 -2.37
CA VAL A 53 -1.48 -2.67 -2.05
C VAL A 53 -1.42 -2.39 -0.54
N GLU A 54 -1.69 -3.39 0.29
CA GLU A 54 -1.63 -3.29 1.75
C GLU A 54 -0.24 -2.86 2.24
N GLN A 55 0.81 -3.53 1.76
CA GLN A 55 2.17 -3.17 2.12
C GLN A 55 2.56 -1.78 1.62
N GLY A 56 2.07 -1.38 0.44
CA GLY A 56 2.21 -0.03 -0.09
C GLY A 56 1.62 1.01 0.86
N VAL A 57 0.41 0.78 1.37
CA VAL A 57 -0.23 1.65 2.37
C VAL A 57 0.65 1.76 3.62
N LEU A 58 1.13 0.65 4.18
CA LEU A 58 2.00 0.68 5.38
C LEU A 58 3.32 1.43 5.15
N MET A 59 3.90 1.31 3.96
CA MET A 59 5.09 2.06 3.59
C MET A 59 4.80 3.56 3.46
N GLN A 60 3.65 3.94 2.88
CA GLN A 60 3.29 5.35 2.79
C GLN A 60 2.97 5.95 4.17
N LEU A 61 2.37 5.20 5.09
CA LEU A 61 2.23 5.65 6.48
C LEU A 61 3.58 5.95 7.12
N ARG A 62 4.54 5.02 7.00
CA ARG A 62 5.91 5.25 7.48
C ARG A 62 6.59 6.43 6.80
N ASN A 63 6.36 6.63 5.50
CA ASN A 63 6.89 7.80 4.80
C ASN A 63 6.30 9.09 5.38
N LEU A 64 4.99 9.15 5.66
CA LEU A 64 4.35 10.32 6.28
C LEU A 64 4.96 10.66 7.64
N GLU A 65 5.29 9.66 8.46
CA GLU A 65 5.94 9.84 9.75
C GLU A 65 7.32 10.51 9.64
N THR A 66 8.01 10.41 8.50
CA THR A 66 9.32 11.05 8.28
C THR A 66 9.24 12.57 8.10
N TYR A 67 8.05 13.13 7.85
CA TYR A 67 7.90 14.56 7.65
C TYR A 67 7.86 15.30 9.00
N PRO A 68 8.74 16.30 9.24
CA PRO A 68 8.81 16.98 10.55
C PRO A 68 7.51 17.64 11.02
N LEU A 69 6.61 18.00 10.10
CA LEU A 69 5.30 18.55 10.45
C LEU A 69 4.35 17.45 10.96
N VAL A 70 4.38 16.27 10.34
CA VAL A 70 3.54 15.12 10.70
C VAL A 70 4.02 14.55 12.02
N GLN A 71 5.34 14.34 12.15
CA GLN A 71 5.95 13.88 13.39
C GLN A 71 5.55 14.76 14.58
N ARG A 72 5.68 16.09 14.47
CA ARG A 72 5.27 17.02 15.53
C ARG A 72 3.78 16.92 15.85
N ALA A 73 2.93 16.79 14.84
CA ALA A 73 1.49 16.70 15.04
C ALA A 73 1.08 15.38 15.73
N LEU A 74 1.76 14.27 15.41
CA LEU A 74 1.61 12.97 16.06
C LEU A 74 2.09 13.00 17.52
N GLU A 75 3.26 13.57 17.78
CA GLU A 75 3.81 13.75 19.14
C GLU A 75 2.89 14.60 20.02
N GLN A 76 2.24 15.61 19.43
CA GLN A 76 1.25 16.45 20.10
C GLN A 76 -0.16 15.82 20.17
N GLN A 77 -0.35 14.63 19.62
CA GLN A 77 -1.64 13.93 19.55
C GLN A 77 -2.76 14.76 18.90
N THR A 78 -2.39 15.66 17.98
CA THR A 78 -3.34 16.52 17.26
C THR A 78 -3.85 15.89 15.96
N VAL A 79 -3.15 14.85 15.48
CA VAL A 79 -3.54 14.04 14.33
C VAL A 79 -3.29 12.57 14.62
N GLN A 80 -3.97 11.71 13.87
CA GLN A 80 -3.72 10.27 13.82
C GLN A 80 -3.53 9.86 12.36
N LEU A 81 -2.74 8.82 12.13
CA LEU A 81 -2.55 8.24 10.81
C LEU A 81 -3.31 6.92 10.73
N HIS A 82 -4.06 6.72 9.65
CA HIS A 82 -4.80 5.50 9.40
C HIS A 82 -4.52 5.00 7.98
N GLY A 83 -4.28 3.70 7.84
CA GLY A 83 -4.11 3.03 6.54
C GLY A 83 -5.37 2.27 6.16
N TRP A 84 -5.94 2.58 4.99
CA TRP A 84 -7.20 2.01 4.53
C TRP A 84 -7.02 1.39 3.14
N VAL A 85 -7.68 0.27 2.91
CA VAL A 85 -7.79 -0.38 1.61
C VAL A 85 -9.27 -0.56 1.27
N TYR A 86 -9.68 0.02 0.15
CA TYR A 86 -10.98 -0.19 -0.45
C TYR A 86 -10.93 -1.35 -1.45
N SER A 87 -11.84 -2.31 -1.32
CA SER A 87 -12.04 -3.38 -2.29
C SER A 87 -12.94 -2.89 -3.42
N LEU A 88 -12.41 -2.80 -4.64
CA LEU A 88 -13.21 -2.43 -5.81
C LEU A 88 -14.26 -3.50 -6.17
N GLU A 89 -13.98 -4.77 -5.85
CA GLU A 89 -14.88 -5.91 -6.10
C GLU A 89 -16.09 -5.90 -5.17
N THR A 90 -15.87 -5.68 -3.88
CA THR A 90 -16.92 -5.84 -2.84
C THR A 90 -17.49 -4.51 -2.33
N GLY A 91 -16.82 -3.38 -2.61
CA GLY A 91 -17.16 -2.07 -2.07
C GLY A 91 -16.85 -1.89 -0.58
N ARG A 92 -16.12 -2.84 0.04
CA ARG A 92 -15.81 -2.83 1.47
C ARG A 92 -14.49 -2.12 1.77
N LEU A 93 -14.43 -1.52 2.96
CA LEU A 93 -13.22 -0.94 3.51
C LEU A 93 -12.57 -1.89 4.51
N SER A 94 -11.24 -1.89 4.53
CA SER A 94 -10.44 -2.53 5.55
C SER A 94 -9.40 -1.53 6.04
N TYR A 95 -9.16 -1.50 7.35
CA TYR A 95 -8.17 -0.62 7.95
C TYR A 95 -7.04 -1.45 8.57
N TYR A 96 -5.84 -0.88 8.63
CA TYR A 96 -4.73 -1.52 9.33
C TYR A 96 -4.90 -1.37 10.83
N ASP A 97 -5.05 -2.50 11.52
CA ASP A 97 -5.10 -2.56 12.96
C ASP A 97 -3.71 -2.92 13.50
N ALA A 98 -3.12 -2.01 14.27
CA ALA A 98 -1.77 -2.15 14.79
C ALA A 98 -1.65 -3.18 15.92
N ASP A 99 -2.74 -3.47 16.64
CA ASP A 99 -2.74 -4.43 17.75
C ASP A 99 -2.68 -5.87 17.22
N VAL A 100 -3.33 -6.13 16.08
CA VAL A 100 -3.28 -7.44 15.40
C VAL A 100 -2.25 -7.51 14.26
N GLY A 101 -1.72 -6.37 13.80
CA GLY A 101 -0.68 -6.31 12.77
C GLY A 101 -1.18 -6.69 11.37
N GLN A 102 -2.45 -6.46 11.06
CA GLN A 102 -3.08 -6.85 9.80
C GLN A 102 -4.20 -5.88 9.39
N PHE A 103 -4.59 -5.92 8.12
CA PHE A 103 -5.81 -5.24 7.66
C PHE A 103 -7.04 -6.04 8.07
N VAL A 104 -8.01 -5.37 8.71
CA VAL A 104 -9.28 -5.96 9.14
C VAL A 104 -10.45 -5.20 8.51
N PRO A 105 -11.58 -5.87 8.20
CA PRO A 105 -12.76 -5.19 7.66
C PRO A 105 -13.32 -4.15 8.64
N GLU A 106 -13.74 -2.98 8.14
CA GLU A 106 -14.34 -1.93 8.97
C GLU A 106 -15.66 -2.39 9.63
N ASP A 107 -16.44 -3.22 8.94
CA ASP A 107 -17.73 -3.73 9.45
C ASP A 107 -17.60 -4.87 10.49
N ALA A 108 -16.40 -5.14 11.01
CA ALA A 108 -16.18 -6.21 11.99
C ALA A 108 -16.53 -5.81 13.45
N GLY A 109 -17.26 -4.70 13.64
CA GLY A 109 -17.72 -4.16 14.93
C GLY A 109 -19.13 -4.60 15.31
#